data_AF-A0A538PNF4-F1
#
_entry.id   AF-A0A538PNF4-F1
#
_cell.length_a   1.000
_cell.length_b   1.000
_cell.length_c   1.000
_cell.angle_alpha   90.00
_cell.angle_beta   90.00
_cell.angle_gamma   90.00
#
_symmetry.space_group_name_H-M   'P 1'
#
loop_
_entity.id
_entity.type
_entity.pdbx_description
1 polymer ?
#
loop_
_entity_poly.entity_id
_entity_poly.type
_entity_poly.pdbx_seq_one_letter_code
_entity_poly.pdbx_strand_id
1 'polypeptide(L)'
;MRKLIGIAIMSAALFAGACKKKDETAKEMDRAGTTASKAQENVNDQVKDVQGEKKDVVKDQQKMAKDQGDVAKEQRELNAAQGDLTSARDHYREAAKIRLAKIDDQIHQLETRTDAAAKDSAARLRARRDELASRLDSIGNQTQTNWDSFKKDVDDRFDKLEGDIRDTMKK
;
A
#
# COMPACT_ATOMS: atom_id res chain seq x y z
N MET A 1 26.01 0.34 -21.07
CA MET A 1 27.20 0.02 -21.89
C MET A 1 26.78 -0.81 -23.10
N ARG A 2 26.50 -0.19 -24.25
CA ARG A 2 26.15 -0.89 -25.51
C ARG A 2 27.36 -0.84 -26.44
N LYS A 3 27.94 -1.99 -26.75
CA LYS A 3 29.09 -2.13 -27.65
C LYS A 3 28.61 -2.05 -29.10
N LEU A 4 29.14 -1.09 -29.86
CA LEU A 4 29.00 -0.94 -31.30
C LEU A 4 29.86 -2.00 -31.99
N ILE A 5 29.25 -2.89 -32.78
CA ILE A 5 29.97 -3.82 -33.66
C ILE A 5 30.07 -3.15 -35.02
N GLY A 6 31.25 -2.57 -35.30
CA GLY A 6 31.60 -2.02 -36.62
C GLY A 6 32.09 -3.13 -37.54
N ILE A 7 31.46 -3.29 -38.70
CA ILE A 7 31.91 -4.20 -39.75
C ILE A 7 32.75 -3.40 -40.74
N ALA A 8 34.05 -3.67 -40.77
CA ALA A 8 34.99 -3.12 -41.72
C ALA A 8 34.81 -3.82 -43.09
N ILE A 9 34.40 -3.06 -44.10
CA ILE A 9 34.36 -3.50 -45.50
C ILE A 9 35.77 -3.27 -46.07
N MET A 10 36.57 -4.34 -46.16
CA MET A 10 37.83 -4.32 -46.91
C MET A 10 37.53 -4.46 -48.41
N SER A 11 37.80 -3.38 -49.15
CA SER A 11 37.98 -3.41 -50.61
C SER A 11 39.45 -3.70 -50.95
N ALA A 12 39.70 -4.60 -51.90
CA ALA A 12 40.86 -4.73 -52.81
C ALA A 12 40.99 -6.22 -53.24
N ALA A 13 41.32 -6.62 -54.47
CA ALA A 13 41.74 -5.94 -55.68
C ALA A 13 41.46 -6.86 -56.89
N LEU A 14 41.13 -6.26 -58.03
CA LEU A 14 41.15 -6.87 -59.36
C LEU A 14 42.58 -6.72 -59.92
N PHE A 15 43.27 -7.83 -60.24
CA PHE A 15 44.32 -7.85 -61.27
C PHE A 15 44.41 -9.22 -61.96
N ALA A 16 44.76 -9.13 -63.25
CA ALA A 16 44.48 -10.06 -64.32
C ALA A 16 45.48 -11.23 -64.47
N GLY A 17 45.02 -12.33 -65.07
CA GLY A 17 45.89 -13.30 -65.75
C GLY A 17 45.35 -14.74 -65.81
N ALA A 18 45.25 -15.28 -67.03
CA ALA A 18 45.12 -16.69 -67.43
C ALA A 18 43.71 -17.35 -67.52
N CYS A 19 43.29 -17.53 -68.78
CA CYS A 19 42.13 -18.29 -69.24
C CYS A 19 42.29 -19.81 -69.04
N LYS A 20 41.70 -20.36 -67.98
CA LYS A 20 41.11 -21.72 -67.93
C LYS A 20 40.16 -21.95 -66.73
N LYS A 21 39.88 -20.91 -65.93
CA LYS A 21 39.08 -21.01 -64.70
C LYS A 21 37.61 -20.56 -64.79
N LYS A 22 37.11 -20.17 -65.98
CA LYS A 22 35.75 -19.62 -66.14
C LYS A 22 34.65 -20.53 -65.56
N ASP A 23 34.79 -21.85 -65.67
CA ASP A 23 33.84 -22.82 -65.10
C ASP A 23 33.93 -22.95 -63.56
N GLU A 24 35.13 -22.87 -62.97
CA GLU A 24 35.28 -22.90 -61.50
C GLU A 24 34.83 -21.60 -60.85
N THR A 25 35.16 -20.44 -61.45
CA THR A 25 34.67 -19.15 -60.96
C THR A 25 33.15 -19.03 -61.04
N ALA A 26 32.51 -19.57 -62.09
CA ALA A 26 31.05 -19.59 -62.17
C ALA A 26 30.44 -20.50 -61.09
N LYS A 27 31.01 -21.69 -60.87
CA LYS A 27 30.58 -22.61 -59.80
C LYS A 27 30.82 -22.07 -58.38
N GLU A 28 31.89 -21.32 -58.15
CA GLU A 28 32.14 -20.66 -56.88
C GLU A 28 31.19 -19.48 -56.66
N MET A 29 30.87 -18.70 -57.70
CA MET A 29 29.88 -17.64 -57.62
C MET A 29 28.48 -18.17 -57.31
N ASP A 30 28.11 -19.32 -57.89
CA ASP A 30 26.81 -19.97 -57.66
C ASP A 30 26.70 -20.56 -56.23
N ARG A 31 27.80 -21.14 -55.72
CA ARG A 31 27.91 -21.58 -54.32
C ARG A 31 27.90 -20.42 -53.34
N ALA A 32 28.58 -19.32 -53.67
CA ALA A 32 28.55 -18.10 -52.88
C ALA A 32 27.15 -17.48 -52.86
N GLY A 33 26.45 -17.45 -53.99
CA GLY A 33 25.07 -16.95 -54.10
C GLY A 33 24.05 -17.78 -53.31
N THR A 34 24.17 -19.12 -53.34
CA THR A 34 23.32 -20.01 -52.54
C THR A 34 23.63 -19.92 -51.04
N THR A 35 24.90 -19.76 -50.66
CA THR A 35 25.30 -19.57 -49.26
C THR A 35 24.86 -18.21 -48.73
N ALA A 36 24.99 -17.16 -49.56
CA ALA A 36 24.51 -15.81 -49.25
C ALA A 36 22.98 -15.78 -49.12
N SER A 37 22.24 -16.48 -49.99
CA SER A 37 20.77 -16.59 -49.90
C SER A 37 20.33 -17.27 -48.60
N LYS A 38 20.96 -18.39 -48.22
CA LYS A 38 20.66 -19.08 -46.95
C LYS A 38 21.03 -18.23 -45.73
N ALA A 39 22.14 -17.50 -45.79
CA ALA A 39 22.52 -16.57 -44.74
C ALA A 39 21.51 -15.41 -44.62
N GLN A 40 21.02 -14.89 -45.75
CA GLN A 40 20.00 -13.84 -45.78
C GLN A 40 18.64 -14.33 -45.24
N GLU A 41 18.26 -15.57 -45.54
CA GLU A 41 17.05 -16.21 -45.02
C GLU A 41 17.13 -16.41 -43.50
N ASN A 42 18.24 -16.97 -42.99
CA ASN A 42 18.48 -17.12 -41.56
C ASN A 42 18.49 -15.78 -40.81
N VAL A 43 19.10 -14.73 -41.40
CA VAL A 43 19.07 -13.38 -40.81
C VAL A 43 17.65 -12.82 -40.80
N ASN A 44 16.86 -13.05 -41.85
CA ASN A 44 15.48 -12.58 -41.93
C ASN A 44 14.59 -13.26 -40.87
N ASP A 45 14.79 -14.55 -40.61
CA ASP A 45 14.07 -15.28 -39.55
C ASP A 45 14.51 -14.84 -38.15
N GLN A 46 15.81 -14.67 -37.91
CA GLN A 46 16.30 -14.06 -36.65
C GLN A 46 15.74 -12.65 -36.41
N VAL A 47 15.56 -11.85 -37.47
CA VAL A 47 14.96 -10.53 -37.36
C VAL A 47 13.48 -10.62 -36.95
N LYS A 48 12.72 -11.60 -37.45
CA LYS A 48 11.32 -11.82 -37.05
C LYS A 48 11.23 -12.24 -35.58
N ASP A 49 12.09 -13.15 -35.15
CA ASP A 49 12.12 -13.62 -33.75
C ASP A 49 12.46 -12.47 -32.80
N VAL A 50 13.49 -11.69 -33.11
CA VAL A 50 13.88 -10.50 -32.32
C VAL A 50 12.77 -9.43 -32.33
N GLN A 51 12.02 -9.28 -33.42
CA GLN A 51 10.85 -8.39 -33.45
C GLN A 51 9.70 -8.91 -32.58
N GLY A 52 9.48 -10.23 -32.53
CA GLY A 52 8.54 -10.89 -31.64
C GLY A 52 8.89 -10.64 -30.16
N GLU A 53 10.12 -10.97 -29.78
CA GLU A 53 10.62 -10.76 -28.41
C GLU A 53 10.54 -9.29 -27.98
N LYS A 54 10.86 -8.34 -28.88
CA LYS A 54 10.71 -6.91 -28.58
C LYS A 54 9.27 -6.52 -28.26
N LYS A 55 8.28 -7.07 -28.99
CA LYS A 55 6.87 -6.79 -28.72
C LYS A 55 6.46 -7.33 -27.36
N ASP A 56 6.93 -8.52 -26.99
CA ASP A 56 6.59 -9.13 -25.71
C ASP A 56 7.27 -8.41 -24.54
N VAL A 57 8.54 -8.00 -24.67
CA VAL A 57 9.21 -7.13 -23.68
C VAL A 57 8.46 -5.80 -23.51
N VAL A 58 7.93 -5.20 -24.58
CA VAL A 58 7.13 -3.97 -24.48
C VAL A 58 5.82 -4.22 -23.73
N LYS A 59 5.12 -5.33 -23.99
CA LYS A 59 3.91 -5.71 -23.23
C LYS A 59 4.22 -5.94 -21.76
N ASP A 60 5.31 -6.63 -21.45
CA ASP A 60 5.74 -6.90 -20.07
C ASP A 60 6.11 -5.60 -19.35
N GLN A 61 6.78 -4.67 -20.02
CA GLN A 61 7.06 -3.33 -19.48
C GLN A 61 5.77 -2.56 -19.20
N GLN A 62 4.78 -2.62 -20.09
CA GLN A 62 3.48 -1.99 -19.86
C GLN A 62 2.74 -2.61 -18.68
N LYS A 63 2.78 -3.95 -18.56
CA LYS A 63 2.17 -4.66 -17.43
C LYS A 63 2.85 -4.29 -16.11
N MET A 64 4.18 -4.28 -16.07
CA MET A 64 4.92 -3.86 -14.86
C MET A 64 4.63 -2.41 -14.50
N ALA A 65 4.53 -1.51 -15.47
CA ALA A 65 4.16 -0.11 -15.20
C ALA A 65 2.75 0.01 -14.62
N LYS A 66 1.80 -0.81 -15.10
CA LYS A 66 0.45 -0.90 -14.54
C LYS A 66 0.46 -1.47 -13.12
N ASP A 67 1.13 -2.59 -12.91
CA ASP A 67 1.25 -3.25 -11.61
C ASP A 67 1.91 -2.29 -10.58
N GLN A 68 2.92 -1.52 -10.98
CA GLN A 68 3.52 -0.47 -10.14
C GLN A 68 2.54 0.67 -9.82
N GLY A 69 1.72 1.07 -10.79
CA GLY A 69 0.67 2.07 -10.59
C GLY A 69 -0.40 1.60 -9.60
N ASP A 70 -0.81 0.34 -9.71
CA ASP A 70 -1.80 -0.28 -8.83
C ASP A 70 -1.28 -0.39 -7.39
N VAL A 71 -0.04 -0.84 -7.18
CA VAL A 71 0.60 -0.86 -5.85
C VAL A 71 0.70 0.55 -5.26
N ALA A 72 1.06 1.55 -6.06
CA ALA A 72 1.12 2.94 -5.58
C ALA A 72 -0.27 3.47 -5.17
N LYS A 73 -1.33 3.05 -5.86
CA LYS A 73 -2.71 3.38 -5.51
C LYS A 73 -3.14 2.71 -4.21
N GLU A 74 -2.91 1.40 -4.08
CA GLU A 74 -3.20 0.64 -2.86
C GLU A 74 -2.46 1.23 -1.64
N GLN A 75 -1.19 1.61 -1.80
CA GLN A 75 -0.42 2.24 -0.72
C GLN A 75 -1.03 3.59 -0.29
N ARG A 76 -1.54 4.39 -1.23
CA ARG A 76 -2.21 5.66 -0.91
C ARG A 76 -3.52 5.42 -0.18
N GLU A 77 -4.31 4.45 -0.63
CA GLU A 77 -5.58 4.08 0.00
C GLU A 77 -5.35 3.55 1.42
N LEU A 78 -4.32 2.73 1.63
CA LEU A 78 -3.94 2.24 2.95
C LEU A 78 -3.50 3.37 3.90
N ASN A 79 -2.68 4.31 3.41
CA ASN A 79 -2.29 5.47 4.20
C ASN A 79 -3.50 6.37 4.55
N ALA A 80 -4.43 6.56 3.61
CA ALA A 80 -5.67 7.31 3.85
C ALA A 80 -6.52 6.63 4.92
N ALA A 81 -6.75 5.31 4.80
CA ALA A 81 -7.50 4.53 5.78
C ALA A 81 -6.86 4.56 7.19
N GLN A 82 -5.53 4.53 7.27
CA GLN A 82 -4.80 4.71 8.53
C GLN A 82 -5.01 6.10 9.16
N GLY A 83 -5.04 7.13 8.32
CA GLY A 83 -5.38 8.50 8.73
C GLY A 83 -6.81 8.59 9.28
N ASP A 84 -7.78 8.06 8.53
CA ASP A 84 -9.19 8.04 8.93
C ASP A 84 -9.40 7.30 10.26
N LEU A 85 -8.73 6.16 10.45
CA LEU A 85 -8.80 5.39 11.71
C LEU A 85 -8.25 6.19 12.89
N THR A 86 -7.14 6.90 12.70
CA THR A 86 -6.54 7.75 13.74
C THR A 86 -7.48 8.89 14.11
N SER A 87 -8.03 9.59 13.10
CA SER A 87 -8.99 10.67 13.30
C SER A 87 -10.25 10.18 14.02
N ALA A 88 -10.78 9.00 13.67
CA ALA A 88 -11.95 8.43 14.33
C ALA A 88 -11.69 8.11 15.82
N ARG A 89 -10.49 7.63 16.15
CA ARG A 89 -10.08 7.37 17.54
C ARG A 89 -9.98 8.66 18.34
N ASP A 90 -9.39 9.70 17.75
CA ASP A 90 -9.29 11.02 18.39
C ASP A 90 -10.67 11.63 18.63
N HIS A 91 -11.57 11.59 17.64
CA HIS A 91 -12.95 12.04 17.81
C HIS A 91 -13.68 11.28 18.93
N TYR A 92 -13.50 9.96 19.00
CA TYR A 92 -14.08 9.17 20.08
C TYR A 92 -13.51 9.55 21.45
N ARG A 93 -12.19 9.77 21.54
CA ARG A 93 -11.53 10.22 22.79
C ARG A 93 -12.09 11.55 23.26
N GLU A 94 -12.21 12.53 22.36
CA GLU A 94 -12.74 13.85 22.70
C GLU A 94 -14.21 13.78 23.10
N ALA A 95 -15.04 13.01 22.40
CA ALA A 95 -16.42 12.78 22.80
C ALA A 95 -16.53 12.14 24.19
N ALA A 96 -15.67 11.16 24.50
CA ALA A 96 -15.63 10.51 25.80
C ALA A 96 -15.17 11.47 26.92
N LYS A 97 -14.19 12.34 26.67
CA LYS A 97 -13.78 13.40 27.61
C LYS A 97 -14.92 14.37 27.91
N ILE A 98 -15.69 14.76 26.89
CA ILE A 98 -16.88 15.62 27.06
C ILE A 98 -17.91 14.93 27.95
N ARG A 99 -18.15 13.61 27.78
CA ARG A 99 -19.04 12.85 28.67
C ARG A 99 -18.51 12.81 30.10
N LEU A 100 -17.21 12.57 30.31
CA LEU A 100 -16.60 12.59 31.64
C LEU A 100 -16.76 13.94 32.34
N ALA A 101 -16.56 15.06 31.62
CA ALA A 101 -16.74 16.39 32.20
C ALA A 101 -18.18 16.62 32.68
N LYS A 102 -19.18 16.17 31.92
CA LYS A 102 -20.60 16.23 32.36
C LYS A 102 -20.85 15.39 33.61
N ILE A 103 -20.24 14.21 33.68
CA ILE A 103 -20.32 13.34 34.87
C ILE A 103 -19.66 14.03 36.08
N ASP A 104 -18.53 14.69 35.89
CA ASP A 104 -17.85 15.44 36.95
C ASP A 104 -18.74 16.55 37.51
N ASP A 105 -19.42 17.31 36.64
CA ASP A 105 -20.36 18.34 37.05
C ASP A 105 -21.51 17.76 37.88
N GLN A 106 -22.05 16.60 37.47
CA GLN A 106 -23.13 15.93 38.20
C GLN A 106 -22.68 15.36 39.55
N ILE A 107 -21.47 14.77 39.60
CA ILE A 107 -20.87 14.31 40.85
C ILE A 107 -20.64 15.50 41.78
N HIS A 108 -20.14 16.62 41.26
CA HIS A 108 -19.96 17.83 42.06
C HIS A 108 -21.29 18.33 42.65
N GLN A 109 -22.37 18.32 41.86
CA GLN A 109 -23.72 18.63 42.38
C GLN A 109 -24.13 17.70 43.52
N LEU A 110 -23.89 16.38 43.40
CA LEU A 110 -24.15 15.43 44.48
C LEU A 110 -23.34 15.75 45.75
N GLU A 111 -22.10 16.21 45.61
CA GLU A 111 -21.23 16.55 46.75
C GLU A 111 -21.64 17.82 47.49
N THR A 112 -22.28 18.75 46.79
CA THR A 112 -22.85 19.94 47.44
C THR A 112 -24.04 19.60 48.34
N ARG A 113 -24.65 18.42 48.18
CA ARG A 113 -25.73 17.96 49.06
C ARG A 113 -25.14 17.64 50.44
N THR A 114 -25.85 18.05 51.49
CA THR A 114 -25.40 17.83 52.89
C THR A 114 -25.70 16.42 53.40
N ASP A 115 -26.50 15.64 52.66
CA ASP A 115 -26.87 14.28 53.01
C ASP A 115 -25.67 13.32 52.97
N ALA A 116 -25.54 12.46 53.99
CA ALA A 116 -24.42 11.54 54.13
C ALA A 116 -24.42 10.44 53.04
N ALA A 117 -25.60 9.97 52.61
CA ALA A 117 -25.71 8.96 51.56
C ALA A 117 -25.37 9.54 50.18
N ALA A 118 -25.70 10.82 49.93
CA ALA A 118 -25.29 11.54 48.72
C ALA A 118 -23.76 11.68 48.64
N LYS A 119 -23.10 12.02 49.76
CA LYS A 119 -21.63 12.11 49.83
C LYS A 119 -20.93 10.76 49.64
N ASP A 120 -21.43 9.69 50.26
CA ASP A 120 -20.90 8.34 50.04
C ASP A 120 -21.06 7.89 48.58
N SER A 121 -22.23 8.15 48.00
CA SER A 121 -22.50 7.85 46.59
C SER A 121 -21.58 8.63 45.66
N ALA A 122 -21.37 9.93 45.90
CA ALA A 122 -20.46 10.75 45.11
C ALA A 122 -19.02 10.22 45.15
N ALA A 123 -18.52 9.78 46.30
CA ALA A 123 -17.20 9.18 46.42
C ALA A 123 -17.06 7.90 45.57
N ARG A 124 -18.08 7.03 45.60
CA ARG A 124 -18.10 5.81 44.76
C ARG A 124 -18.17 6.13 43.26
N LEU A 125 -18.94 7.14 42.89
CA LEU A 125 -19.08 7.59 41.51
C LEU A 125 -17.78 8.21 40.99
N ARG A 126 -17.05 8.98 41.82
CA ARG A 126 -15.70 9.48 41.49
C ARG A 126 -14.74 8.35 41.19
N ALA A 127 -14.67 7.34 42.04
CA ALA A 127 -13.74 6.22 41.82
C ALA A 127 -13.99 5.52 40.46
N ARG A 128 -15.26 5.35 40.07
CA ARG A 128 -15.63 4.76 38.77
C ARG A 128 -15.35 5.69 37.60
N ARG A 129 -15.55 7.00 37.77
CA ARG A 129 -15.16 8.02 36.81
C ARG A 129 -13.65 7.95 36.54
N ASP A 130 -12.84 7.85 37.59
CA ASP A 130 -11.38 7.81 37.49
C ASP A 130 -10.88 6.51 36.84
N GLU A 131 -11.53 5.37 37.12
CA GLU A 131 -11.29 4.11 36.40
C GLU A 131 -11.57 4.25 34.90
N LEU A 132 -12.70 4.90 34.55
CA LEU A 132 -13.09 5.12 33.16
C LEU A 132 -12.13 6.08 32.44
N ALA A 133 -11.68 7.14 33.12
CA ALA A 133 -10.66 8.05 32.61
C ALA A 133 -9.34 7.32 32.32
N SER A 134 -8.87 6.50 33.26
CA SER A 134 -7.66 5.68 33.08
C SER A 134 -7.80 4.72 31.89
N ARG A 135 -8.99 4.16 31.69
CA ARG A 135 -9.28 3.29 30.54
C ARG A 135 -9.29 4.06 29.22
N LEU A 136 -9.80 5.29 29.19
CA LEU A 136 -9.72 6.15 28.00
C LEU A 136 -8.29 6.58 27.68
N ASP A 137 -7.39 6.68 28.65
CA ASP A 137 -5.98 6.95 28.34
C ASP A 137 -5.29 5.74 27.68
N SER A 138 -5.81 4.53 27.89
CA SER A 138 -5.35 3.32 27.21
C SER A 138 -5.84 3.17 25.75
N ILE A 139 -6.61 4.13 25.24
CA ILE A 139 -7.21 4.11 23.89
C ILE A 139 -6.16 3.96 22.78
N GLY A 140 -4.98 4.57 22.96
CA GLY A 140 -3.88 4.49 21.99
C GLY A 140 -3.24 3.11 21.90
N ASN A 141 -3.38 2.28 22.93
CA ASN A 141 -2.82 0.93 22.97
C ASN A 141 -3.75 -0.13 22.37
N GLN A 142 -4.95 0.25 21.92
CA GLN A 142 -5.92 -0.67 21.37
C GLN A 142 -5.58 -1.00 19.91
N THR A 143 -5.49 -2.30 19.60
CA THR A 143 -5.37 -2.78 18.22
C THR A 143 -6.69 -2.60 17.48
N GLN A 144 -6.65 -2.63 16.14
CA GLN A 144 -7.86 -2.50 15.32
C GLN A 144 -8.86 -3.64 15.62
N THR A 145 -8.37 -4.86 15.85
CA THR A 145 -9.20 -6.04 16.17
C THR A 145 -9.94 -5.92 17.50
N ASN A 146 -9.38 -5.20 18.47
CA ASN A 146 -9.97 -5.08 19.81
C ASN A 146 -10.77 -3.78 19.99
N TRP A 147 -10.83 -2.94 18.95
CA TRP A 147 -11.42 -1.60 19.03
C TRP A 147 -12.92 -1.64 19.36
N ASP A 148 -13.68 -2.50 18.70
CA ASP A 148 -15.14 -2.56 18.88
C ASP A 148 -15.50 -3.04 20.29
N SER A 149 -14.80 -4.07 20.78
CA SER A 149 -14.96 -4.57 22.15
C SER A 149 -14.56 -3.53 23.19
N PHE A 150 -13.48 -2.79 22.96
CA PHE A 150 -13.07 -1.69 23.82
C PHE A 150 -14.14 -0.59 23.88
N LYS A 151 -14.61 -0.14 22.70
CA LYS A 151 -15.65 0.88 22.58
C LYS A 151 -16.91 0.46 23.33
N LYS A 152 -17.41 -0.75 23.05
CA LYS A 152 -18.60 -1.30 23.71
C LYS A 152 -18.48 -1.29 25.23
N ASP A 153 -17.36 -1.77 25.77
CA ASP A 153 -17.18 -1.80 27.22
C ASP A 153 -17.16 -0.37 27.81
N VAL A 154 -16.44 0.56 27.18
CA VAL A 154 -16.39 1.96 27.63
C VAL A 154 -17.78 2.60 27.60
N ASP A 155 -18.53 2.38 26.52
CA ASP A 155 -19.91 2.87 26.38
C ASP A 155 -20.83 2.27 27.46
N ASP A 156 -20.78 0.95 27.67
CA ASP A 156 -21.57 0.26 28.70
C ASP A 156 -21.24 0.80 30.11
N ARG A 157 -19.97 1.14 30.38
CA ARG A 157 -19.53 1.73 31.65
C ARG A 157 -20.02 3.15 31.84
N PHE A 158 -19.97 3.98 30.79
CA PHE A 158 -20.54 5.31 30.80
C PHE A 158 -22.04 5.25 31.10
N ASP A 159 -22.78 4.43 30.37
CA ASP A 159 -24.24 4.34 30.51
C ASP A 159 -24.63 3.89 31.91
N LYS A 160 -23.89 2.92 32.48
CA LYS A 160 -24.08 2.50 33.86
C LYS A 160 -23.77 3.63 34.85
N LEU A 161 -22.68 4.37 34.64
CA LEU A 161 -22.28 5.48 35.52
C LEU A 161 -23.31 6.60 35.50
N GLU A 162 -23.76 7.01 34.30
CA GLU A 162 -24.81 8.01 34.11
C GLU A 162 -26.16 7.56 34.71
N GLY A 163 -26.49 6.26 34.60
CA GLY A 163 -27.65 5.66 35.26
C GLY A 163 -27.59 5.77 36.78
N ASP A 164 -26.48 5.36 37.38
CA ASP A 164 -26.30 5.39 38.84
C ASP A 164 -26.32 6.83 39.39
N ILE A 165 -25.74 7.80 38.66
CA ILE A 165 -25.83 9.23 38.98
C ILE A 165 -27.28 9.69 38.97
N ARG A 166 -28.04 9.38 37.91
CA ARG A 166 -29.44 9.79 37.78
C ARG A 166 -30.31 9.23 38.90
N ASP A 167 -30.10 7.97 39.27
CA ASP A 167 -30.84 7.33 40.35
C ASP A 167 -30.47 7.91 41.72
N THR A 168 -29.22 8.35 41.89
CA THR A 168 -28.75 9.00 43.12
C THR A 168 -29.29 10.43 43.24
N MET A 169 -29.39 11.17 42.14
CA MET A 169 -29.96 12.53 42.13
C MET A 169 -31.46 12.56 42.41
N LYS A 170 -32.18 11.46 42.15
CA LYS A 170 -33.64 11.35 42.41
C LYS A 170 -33.98 11.01 43.86
N LYS A 171 -33.03 10.43 44.61
CA LYS A 171 -33.17 10.17 46.05
C LYS A 171 -32.91 11.45 46.82
#